data_AF-A0A1Z9GTT5-F1
#
_entry.id   AF-A0A1Z9GTT5-F1
#
_cell.length_a   1.000
_cell.length_b   1.000
_cell.length_c   1.000
_cell.angle_alpha   90.00
_cell.angle_beta   90.00
_cell.angle_gamma   90.00
#
_symmetry.space_group_name_H-M   'P 1'
#
loop_
_entity.id
_entity.type
_entity.pdbx_description
1 polymer ?
#
loop_
_entity_poly.entity_id
_entity_poly.type
_entity_poly.pdbx_seq_one_letter_code
_entity_poly.pdbx_strand_id
1 'polypeptide(L)'
;SNILKSFNKIISKIRGEIIVEIESPEEISEKNKKILIEDLQSRYKSNIKVLFRLNKDLISGSRIKIGSLMIDSSLKTKLNKITKNIQ
;
A
#
# COMPACT_ATOMS: atom_id res chain seq x y z
N SER A 1 -10.15 -17.84 8.02
CA SER A 1 -9.05 -18.77 8.33
C SER A 1 -7.72 -18.22 7.83
N ASN A 2 -6.67 -18.22 8.66
CA ASN A 2 -5.34 -17.70 8.27
C ASN A 2 -4.66 -18.54 7.17
N ILE A 3 -5.00 -19.82 7.08
CA ILE A 3 -4.44 -20.78 6.11
C ILE A 3 -4.70 -20.34 4.66
N LEU A 4 -5.93 -19.95 4.32
CA LEU A 4 -6.30 -19.49 2.97
C LEU A 4 -5.54 -18.22 2.55
N LYS A 5 -5.34 -17.28 3.48
CA LYS A 5 -4.57 -16.04 3.22
C LYS A 5 -3.10 -16.36 2.95
N SER A 6 -2.50 -17.24 3.77
CA SER A 6 -1.11 -17.67 3.59
C SER A 6 -0.92 -18.42 2.28
N PHE A 7 -1.85 -19.32 1.93
CA PHE A 7 -1.82 -20.07 0.68
C PHE A 7 -1.84 -19.14 -0.55
N ASN A 8 -2.76 -18.18 -0.58
CA ASN A 8 -2.83 -17.20 -1.67
C ASN A 8 -1.53 -16.38 -1.80
N LYS A 9 -0.89 -16.02 -0.69
CA LYS A 9 0.38 -15.31 -0.69
C LYS A 9 1.52 -16.14 -1.30
N ILE A 10 1.53 -17.45 -1.04
CA ILE A 10 2.52 -18.38 -1.62
C ILE A 10 2.30 -18.48 -3.14
N ILE A 11 1.06 -18.65 -3.60
CA ILE A 11 0.74 -18.71 -5.03
C ILE A 11 1.14 -17.43 -5.76
N SER A 12 0.81 -16.25 -5.23
CA SER A 12 1.22 -14.97 -5.83
C SER A 12 2.74 -14.86 -5.92
N LYS A 13 3.48 -15.30 -4.88
CA LYS A 13 4.95 -15.33 -4.92
C LYS A 13 5.49 -16.24 -6.03
N ILE A 14 4.91 -17.43 -6.21
CA ILE A 14 5.31 -18.38 -7.26
C ILE A 14 5.06 -17.81 -8.66
N ARG A 15 3.99 -17.03 -8.84
CA ARG A 15 3.65 -16.36 -10.10
C ARG A 15 4.48 -15.12 -10.41
N GLY A 16 5.39 -14.71 -9.50
CA GLY A 16 6.09 -13.44 -9.60
C GLY A 16 5.18 -12.23 -9.43
N GLU A 17 4.00 -12.41 -8.81
CA GLU A 17 3.09 -11.31 -8.49
C GLU A 17 3.59 -10.56 -7.26
N ILE A 18 3.73 -9.23 -7.38
CA ILE A 18 4.01 -8.35 -6.25
C ILE A 18 2.68 -7.81 -5.73
N ILE A 19 2.39 -8.10 -4.45
CA ILE A 19 1.22 -7.56 -3.77
C ILE A 19 1.60 -6.20 -3.17
N VAL A 20 0.82 -5.18 -3.49
CA VAL A 20 0.96 -3.82 -2.97
C VAL A 20 -0.28 -3.45 -2.17
N GLU A 21 -0.12 -3.03 -0.92
CA GLU A 21 -1.23 -2.55 -0.09
C GLU A 21 -1.25 -1.01 -0.02
N ILE A 22 -2.37 -0.49 -0.53
CA ILE A 22 -2.92 0.86 -0.67
C ILE A 22 -3.73 1.43 0.49
N GLU A 23 -3.19 2.06 1.53
CA GLU A 23 -4.04 2.71 2.55
C GLU A 23 -4.18 4.22 2.32
N SER A 24 -5.42 4.69 2.20
CA SER A 24 -5.77 6.12 2.03
C SER A 24 -6.95 6.52 2.94
N PRO A 25 -7.03 7.80 3.33
CA PRO A 25 -8.11 8.32 4.17
C PRO A 25 -9.46 8.37 3.44
N GLU A 26 -9.41 8.49 2.12
CA GLU A 26 -10.56 8.58 1.22
C GLU A 26 -10.48 7.52 0.13
N GLU A 27 -11.61 7.24 -0.51
CA GLU A 27 -11.65 6.29 -1.62
C GLU A 27 -10.91 6.86 -2.83
N ILE A 28 -10.08 6.02 -3.45
CA ILE A 28 -9.38 6.39 -4.68
C ILE A 28 -10.30 6.11 -5.86
N SER A 29 -10.47 7.08 -6.75
CA SER A 29 -11.26 6.89 -7.98
C SER A 29 -10.67 5.78 -8.86
N GLU A 30 -11.53 5.06 -9.61
CA GLU A 30 -11.10 3.97 -10.50
C GLU A 30 -10.06 4.42 -11.53
N LYS A 31 -10.19 5.64 -12.06
CA LYS A 31 -9.21 6.25 -12.96
C LYS A 31 -7.82 6.32 -12.30
N ASN A 32 -7.76 6.82 -11.07
CA ASN A 32 -6.51 6.96 -10.33
C ASN A 32 -5.95 5.60 -9.91
N LYS A 33 -6.80 4.63 -9.55
CA LYS A 33 -6.38 3.25 -9.27
C LYS A 33 -5.66 2.64 -10.47
N LYS A 34 -6.23 2.80 -11.69
CA LYS A 34 -5.63 2.27 -12.92
C LYS A 34 -4.27 2.90 -13.22
N ILE A 35 -4.17 4.22 -13.14
CA ILE A 35 -2.90 4.95 -13.32
C ILE A 35 -1.84 4.43 -12.34
N LEU A 36 -2.20 4.28 -11.06
CA LEU A 36 -1.28 3.78 -10.06
C LEU A 36 -0.79 2.36 -10.35
N ILE A 37 -1.69 1.48 -10.81
CA ILE A 37 -1.35 0.11 -11.18
C ILE A 37 -0.37 0.10 -12.35
N GLU A 38 -0.63 0.89 -13.39
CA GLU A 38 0.24 1.00 -14.58
C GLU A 38 1.62 1.55 -14.21
N ASP A 39 1.68 2.60 -13.40
CA ASP A 39 2.93 3.20 -12.91
C ASP A 39 3.77 2.20 -12.10
N LEU A 40 3.12 1.46 -11.19
CA LEU A 40 3.78 0.44 -10.38
C LEU A 40 4.27 -0.71 -11.27
N GLN A 41 3.46 -1.20 -12.21
CA GLN A 41 3.84 -2.28 -13.13
C GLN A 41 5.05 -1.88 -13.99
N SER A 42 5.05 -0.65 -14.52
CA SER A 42 6.16 -0.08 -15.28
C SER A 42 7.44 -0.02 -14.45
N ARG A 43 7.35 0.46 -13.21
CA ARG A 43 8.51 0.64 -12.33
C ARG A 43 9.13 -0.67 -11.84
N TYR A 44 8.31 -1.66 -11.49
CA TYR A 44 8.77 -2.93 -10.92
C TYR A 44 8.87 -4.07 -11.93
N LYS A 45 8.49 -3.84 -13.20
CA LYS A 45 8.54 -4.82 -14.32
C LYS A 45 7.97 -6.19 -13.97
N SER A 46 6.97 -6.22 -13.11
CA SER A 46 6.37 -7.44 -12.55
C SER A 46 4.86 -7.31 -12.58
N ASN A 47 4.15 -8.44 -12.52
CA ASN A 47 2.71 -8.41 -12.39
C ASN A 47 2.35 -7.89 -10.99
N ILE A 48 1.57 -6.81 -10.89
CA ILE A 48 1.23 -6.17 -9.62
C ILE A 48 -0.24 -6.34 -9.30
N LYS A 49 -0.50 -6.80 -8.07
CA LYS A 49 -1.82 -6.82 -7.47
C LYS A 49 -1.90 -5.75 -6.40
N VAL A 50 -2.68 -4.70 -6.65
CA VAL A 50 -2.90 -3.61 -5.69
C VAL A 50 -4.15 -3.87 -4.87
N LEU A 51 -4.03 -3.78 -3.54
CA LEU A 51 -5.12 -3.87 -2.58
C LEU A 51 -5.37 -2.49 -1.99
N PHE A 52 -6.43 -1.82 -2.43
CA PHE A 52 -6.85 -0.53 -1.87
C PHE A 52 -7.66 -0.75 -0.59
N ARG A 53 -7.35 0.00 0.45
CA ARG A 53 -7.97 -0.03 1.77
C ARG A 53 -8.23 1.39 2.25
N LEU A 54 -9.43 1.62 2.74
CA LEU A 54 -9.78 2.86 3.44
C LEU A 54 -9.25 2.80 4.87
N ASN A 55 -8.48 3.81 5.26
CA ASN A 55 -7.96 3.96 6.61
C ASN A 55 -8.26 5.37 7.15
N LYS A 56 -9.36 5.48 7.91
CA LYS A 56 -9.83 6.74 8.52
C LYS A 56 -8.91 7.27 9.63
N ASP A 57 -7.95 6.48 10.10
CA ASP A 57 -6.95 6.94 11.06
C ASP A 57 -5.88 7.82 10.40
N LEU A 58 -5.81 7.81 9.07
CA LEU A 58 -5.01 8.73 8.29
C LEU A 58 -5.80 10.04 8.14
N ILE A 59 -5.18 11.17 8.47
CA ILE A 59 -5.79 12.50 8.29
C ILE A 59 -5.59 12.97 6.84
N SER A 60 -4.42 12.68 6.27
CA SER A 60 -4.08 12.91 4.86
C SER A 60 -2.79 12.13 4.52
N GLY A 61 -2.45 12.05 3.24
CA GLY A 61 -1.37 11.24 2.69
C GLY A 61 -1.77 9.78 2.51
N SER A 62 -0.79 8.90 2.31
CA SER A 62 -1.03 7.48 2.10
C SER A 62 0.03 6.61 2.76
N ARG A 63 -0.34 5.35 2.98
CA ARG A 63 0.58 4.31 3.42
C ARG A 63 0.59 3.20 2.39
N ILE A 64 1.78 2.95 1.85
CA ILE A 64 2.00 2.01 0.76
C ILE A 64 2.93 0.90 1.27
N LYS A 65 2.51 -0.36 1.12
CA LYS A 65 3.33 -1.52 1.47
C LYS A 65 3.59 -2.39 0.26
N ILE A 66 4.86 -2.60 -0.08
CA ILE A 66 5.32 -3.38 -1.23
C ILE A 66 6.19 -4.51 -0.69
N GLY A 67 5.61 -5.71 -0.55
CA GLY A 67 6.31 -6.82 0.11
C GLY A 67 6.70 -6.50 1.56
N SER A 68 8.00 -6.34 1.81
CA SER A 68 8.57 -5.92 3.11
C SER A 68 8.81 -4.42 3.24
N LEU A 69 8.81 -3.68 2.12
CA LEU A 69 9.03 -2.23 2.11
C LEU A 69 7.73 -1.51 2.48
N MET A 70 7.81 -0.62 3.48
CA MET A 70 6.70 0.28 3.83
C MET A 70 7.11 1.72 3.57
N ILE A 71 6.31 2.43 2.78
CA ILE A 71 6.42 3.85 2.50
C ILE A 71 5.21 4.52 3.16
N ASP A 72 5.46 5.39 4.12
CA ASP A 72 4.41 6.11 4.85
C ASP A 72 4.65 7.61 4.70
N SER A 73 3.76 8.27 3.97
CA SER A 73 3.76 9.72 3.75
C SER A 73 2.60 10.41 4.48
N SER A 74 1.98 9.74 5.46
CA SER A 74 0.81 10.27 6.15
C SER A 74 1.12 11.50 7.01
N LEU A 75 0.17 12.44 7.08
CA LEU A 75 0.28 13.60 7.96
C LEU A 75 0.38 13.20 9.43
N LYS A 76 -0.29 12.12 9.84
CA LYS A 76 -0.19 11.54 11.18
C LYS A 76 1.25 11.17 11.51
N THR A 77 1.93 10.44 10.62
CA THR A 77 3.34 10.06 10.80
C THR A 77 4.25 11.29 10.82
N LYS A 78 3.98 12.30 9.98
CA LYS A 78 4.76 13.55 9.96
C LYS A 78 4.59 14.37 11.26
N LEU A 79 3.36 14.56 11.73
CA LEU A 79 3.06 15.25 12.99
C LEU A 79 3.67 14.53 14.20
N ASN A 80 3.53 13.21 14.27
CA ASN A 80 4.13 12.42 15.35
C ASN A 80 5.67 12.57 15.42
N LYS A 81 6.33 12.65 14.27
CA LYS A 81 7.79 12.92 14.22
C LYS A 81 8.13 14.30 14.79
N ILE A 82 7.33 15.32 14.47
CA ILE A 82 7.53 16.67 15.00
C ILE A 82 7.34 16.67 16.51
N THR A 83 6.24 16.11 17.03
CA THR A 83 5.97 16.06 18.48
C THR A 83 7.06 15.31 19.24
N LYS A 84 7.56 14.19 18.70
CA LYS A 84 8.67 13.43 19.31
C LYS A 84 9.98 14.20 19.37
N ASN A 85 10.24 15.09 18.41
CA ASN A 85 11.45 15.90 18.39
C ASN A 85 11.35 17.13 19.30
N ILE A 86 10.15 17.44 19.82
CA ILE A 86 9.90 18.57 20.73
C ILE A 86 9.89 18.11 22.21
N GLN A 87 9.79 16.80 22.47
CA GLN A 87 10.00 16.19 23.80
C GLN A 87 11.48 16.01 24.11
#